data_AF-A0A370M152-F1
#
_entry.id   AF-A0A370M152-F1
#
_cell.length_a   1.000
_cell.length_b   1.000
_cell.length_c   1.000
_cell.angle_alpha   90.00
_cell.angle_beta   90.00
_cell.angle_gamma   90.00
#
_symmetry.space_group_name_H-M   'P 1'
#
loop_
_entity.id
_entity.type
_entity.pdbx_description
1 polymer ?
#
loop_
_entity_poly.entity_id
_entity_poly.type
_entity_poly.pdbx_seq_one_letter_code
_entity_poly.pdbx_strand_id
1 'polypeptide(L)'
;MAAVTLISVIASQEAYAHGNIKIPLTIANGEQRTVQVVLGHTNEPSYGNEPGTWDGIHGVDITVRDADTKLPIKTANLKVDKYFFKNQKKVDKASVPFNPTDADAKDLGVTAGAVFGQPGKFLARQMVIDGIYGYRVYGTVTYFDGTNVPVDFTGFCSDASKFNSPGFSGGYGCIGDIKDTKFPGKKHKMKD
;
A
#
# COMPACT_ATOMS: atom_id res chain seq x y z
N MET A 1 8.72 27.10 -36.78
CA MET A 1 9.32 26.25 -35.72
C MET A 1 8.22 25.92 -34.73
N ALA A 2 7.83 24.65 -34.62
CA ALA A 2 6.78 24.22 -33.70
C ALA A 2 7.41 23.94 -32.33
N ALA A 3 6.94 24.64 -31.30
CA ALA A 3 7.33 24.38 -29.92
C ALA A 3 6.67 23.07 -29.46
N VAL A 4 7.48 22.05 -29.21
CA VAL A 4 7.03 20.81 -28.57
C VAL A 4 6.92 21.10 -27.08
N THR A 5 5.70 21.32 -26.61
CA THR A 5 5.42 21.41 -25.18
C THR A 5 5.56 20.01 -24.59
N LEU A 6 6.68 19.73 -23.93
CA LEU A 6 6.86 18.58 -23.06
C LEU A 6 5.90 18.73 -21.88
N ILE A 7 4.74 18.09 -21.95
CA ILE A 7 3.90 17.86 -20.79
C ILE A 7 4.65 16.87 -19.92
N SER A 8 5.41 17.39 -18.95
CA SER A 8 5.97 16.59 -17.87
C SER A 8 4.78 15.95 -17.14
N VAL A 9 4.56 14.66 -17.38
CA VAL A 9 3.71 13.86 -16.50
C VAL A 9 4.35 13.98 -15.14
N ILE A 10 3.66 14.64 -14.21
CA ILE A 10 4.09 14.71 -12.81
C ILE A 10 4.01 13.27 -12.32
N ALA A 11 5.14 12.58 -12.33
CA ALA A 11 5.30 11.34 -11.62
C ALA A 11 5.07 11.70 -10.15
N SER A 12 3.88 11.37 -9.64
CA SER A 12 3.59 11.37 -8.21
C SER A 12 4.78 10.70 -7.54
N GLN A 13 5.53 11.47 -6.74
CA GLN A 13 6.68 10.97 -5.98
C GLN A 13 6.21 9.75 -5.18
N GLU A 14 6.68 8.56 -5.54
CA GLU A 14 6.47 7.33 -4.77
C GLU A 14 7.35 7.43 -3.53
N ALA A 15 6.84 8.15 -2.53
CA ALA A 15 7.55 8.46 -1.32
C ALA A 15 7.16 7.43 -0.24
N TYR A 16 8.03 6.43 -0.11
CA TYR A 16 8.27 5.55 1.05
C TYR A 16 7.76 4.08 1.02
N ALA A 17 8.73 3.23 1.40
CA ALA A 17 8.74 1.78 1.66
C ALA A 17 7.91 0.85 0.76
N HIS A 18 8.60 0.20 -0.19
CA HIS A 18 7.99 -0.74 -1.13
C HIS A 18 8.28 -2.19 -0.74
N GLY A 19 7.24 -2.86 -0.26
CA GLY A 19 7.18 -4.32 -0.20
C GLY A 19 6.43 -4.87 -1.41
N ASN A 20 6.66 -6.12 -1.79
CA ASN A 20 5.97 -6.72 -2.94
C ASN A 20 5.85 -8.23 -2.84
N ILE A 21 4.84 -8.76 -3.53
CA ILE A 21 4.71 -10.18 -3.85
C ILE A 21 4.75 -10.37 -5.37
N LYS A 22 5.31 -11.51 -5.78
CA LYS A 22 5.31 -11.98 -7.17
C LYS A 22 4.47 -13.24 -7.27
N ILE A 23 3.48 -13.23 -8.14
CA ILE A 23 2.50 -14.30 -8.30
C ILE A 23 2.67 -14.88 -9.70
N PRO A 24 3.18 -16.12 -9.84
CA PRO A 24 3.30 -16.76 -11.14
C PRO A 24 1.91 -17.10 -11.70
N LEU A 25 1.76 -17.03 -13.01
CA LEU A 25 0.56 -17.45 -13.73
C LEU A 25 0.95 -18.10 -15.06
N THR A 26 0.06 -18.93 -15.57
CA THR A 26 0.12 -19.42 -16.95
C THR A 26 -0.97 -18.73 -17.75
N ILE A 27 -0.59 -18.04 -18.83
CA ILE A 27 -1.54 -17.34 -19.71
C ILE A 27 -2.10 -18.28 -20.78
N ALA A 28 -3.12 -17.84 -21.52
CA ALA A 28 -3.90 -18.67 -22.43
C ALA A 28 -3.08 -19.42 -23.51
N ASN A 29 -1.92 -18.89 -23.90
CA ASN A 29 -1.02 -19.53 -24.86
C ASN A 29 -0.03 -20.54 -24.23
N GLY A 30 -0.13 -20.80 -22.92
CA GLY A 30 0.75 -21.71 -22.17
C GLY A 30 2.04 -21.08 -21.65
N GLU A 31 2.30 -19.79 -21.93
CA GLU A 31 3.49 -19.10 -21.44
C GLU A 31 3.38 -18.78 -19.94
N GLN A 32 4.50 -18.90 -19.22
CA GLN A 32 4.58 -18.50 -17.82
C GLN A 32 4.86 -17.00 -17.72
N ARG A 33 4.04 -16.31 -16.95
CA ARG A 33 4.18 -14.88 -16.63
C ARG A 33 4.18 -14.69 -15.12
N THR A 34 4.47 -13.48 -14.68
CA THR A 34 4.45 -13.14 -13.25
C THR A 34 3.78 -11.79 -13.05
N VAL A 35 2.75 -11.75 -12.22
CA VAL A 35 2.19 -10.48 -11.71
C VAL A 35 3.00 -10.05 -10.50
N GLN A 36 3.47 -8.80 -10.49
CA GLN A 36 4.05 -8.15 -9.32
C GLN A 36 3.00 -7.21 -8.70
N VAL A 37 2.68 -7.43 -7.43
CA VAL A 37 1.87 -6.51 -6.63
C VAL A 37 2.78 -5.84 -5.61
N VAL A 38 2.95 -4.54 -5.74
CA VAL A 38 3.76 -3.70 -4.87
C VAL A 38 2.85 -2.98 -3.89
N LEU A 39 3.16 -3.07 -2.60
CA LEU A 39 2.51 -2.38 -1.51
C LEU A 39 3.42 -1.24 -1.04
N GLY A 40 2.86 -0.04 -0.94
CA GLY A 40 3.54 1.16 -0.44
C GLY A 40 2.57 2.11 0.25
N HIS A 41 3.03 3.34 0.47
CA HIS A 41 2.24 4.45 0.99
C HIS A 41 2.36 5.68 0.11
N THR A 42 1.31 6.49 0.11
CA THR A 42 1.31 7.83 -0.50
C THR A 42 1.46 8.88 0.57
N ASN A 43 2.35 9.87 0.37
CA ASN A 43 2.45 11.05 1.23
C ASN A 43 2.67 10.72 2.73
N GLU A 44 3.54 9.76 3.06
CA GLU A 44 3.88 9.49 4.46
C GLU A 44 4.56 10.72 5.10
N PRO A 45 4.07 11.24 6.26
CA PRO A 45 4.68 12.40 6.90
C PRO A 45 6.06 12.06 7.44
N SER A 46 7.13 12.42 6.73
CA SER A 46 8.52 12.26 7.20
C SER A 46 9.10 13.59 7.68
N TYR A 47 10.21 13.56 8.42
CA TYR A 47 10.97 14.77 8.81
C TYR A 47 11.27 15.71 7.63
N GLY A 48 11.30 15.19 6.39
CA GLY A 48 11.60 15.96 5.18
C GLY A 48 10.40 16.31 4.30
N ASN A 49 9.16 15.89 4.63
CA ASN A 49 8.00 16.09 3.77
C ASN A 49 6.75 16.51 4.59
N GLU A 50 6.60 17.81 4.82
CA GLU A 50 5.44 18.41 5.48
C GLU A 50 4.06 18.23 4.79
N PRO A 51 3.92 18.03 3.46
CA PRO A 51 2.59 17.97 2.81
C PRO A 51 1.68 16.85 3.29
N GLY A 52 2.24 15.68 3.61
CA GLY A 52 1.48 14.51 4.09
C GLY A 52 0.92 14.66 5.51
N THR A 53 1.34 15.70 6.22
CA THR A 53 0.90 15.95 7.60
C THR A 53 -0.49 16.62 7.66
N TRP A 54 -0.90 17.29 6.58
CA TRP A 54 -2.05 18.22 6.61
C TRP A 54 -3.12 17.94 5.56
N ASP A 55 -2.86 17.12 4.55
CA ASP A 55 -3.81 16.87 3.45
C ASP A 55 -4.87 15.81 3.78
N GLY A 56 -4.61 14.93 4.76
CA GLY A 56 -5.48 13.80 5.08
C GLY A 56 -5.56 12.74 3.98
N ILE A 57 -4.60 12.75 3.04
CA ILE A 57 -4.51 11.88 1.87
C ILE A 57 -3.34 10.89 2.08
N HIS A 58 -3.17 10.39 3.30
CA HIS A 58 -2.30 9.26 3.55
C HIS A 58 -3.04 7.98 3.15
N GLY A 59 -2.56 7.29 2.13
CA GLY A 59 -3.18 6.09 1.59
C GLY A 59 -2.21 4.95 1.41
N VAL A 60 -2.74 3.74 1.58
CA VAL A 60 -2.11 2.49 1.15
C VAL A 60 -2.11 2.47 -0.37
N ASP A 61 -0.91 2.47 -0.93
CA ASP A 61 -0.68 2.43 -2.36
C ASP A 61 -0.46 0.99 -2.82
N ILE A 62 -1.16 0.58 -3.87
CA ILE A 62 -1.02 -0.73 -4.48
C ILE A 62 -0.74 -0.55 -5.97
N THR A 63 0.45 -0.96 -6.40
CA THR A 63 0.82 -0.97 -7.81
C THR A 63 0.82 -2.40 -8.34
N VAL A 64 0.04 -2.64 -9.38
CA VAL A 64 -0.09 -3.94 -10.06
C VAL A 64 0.53 -3.82 -11.45
N ARG A 65 1.51 -4.68 -11.73
CA ARG A 65 2.23 -4.69 -13.00
C ARG A 65 2.73 -6.09 -13.34
N ASP A 66 3.05 -6.30 -14.61
CA ASP A 66 3.84 -7.44 -15.00
C ASP A 66 5.27 -7.33 -14.42
N ALA A 67 5.79 -8.43 -13.87
CA ALA A 67 7.04 -8.41 -13.12
C ALA A 67 8.26 -8.18 -14.01
N ASP A 68 8.22 -8.60 -15.27
CA ASP A 68 9.36 -8.56 -16.18
C ASP A 68 9.36 -7.27 -17.01
N THR A 69 8.24 -6.97 -17.65
CA THR A 69 8.07 -5.81 -18.54
C THR A 69 7.76 -4.52 -17.80
N LYS A 70 7.34 -4.62 -16.53
CA LYS A 70 6.84 -3.50 -15.71
C LYS A 70 5.59 -2.81 -16.27
N LEU A 71 4.94 -3.41 -17.27
CA LEU A 71 3.72 -2.87 -17.84
C LEU A 71 2.58 -2.87 -16.79
N PRO A 72 1.84 -1.76 -16.63
CA PRO A 72 0.80 -1.66 -15.62
C PRO A 72 -0.42 -2.51 -15.99
N ILE A 73 -0.94 -3.26 -15.02
CA ILE A 73 -2.15 -4.08 -15.18
C ILE A 73 -3.33 -3.31 -14.59
N LYS A 74 -4.24 -2.86 -15.46
CA LYS A 74 -5.27 -1.87 -15.10
C LYS A 74 -6.51 -2.46 -14.45
N THR A 75 -6.74 -3.75 -14.67
CA THR A 75 -7.99 -4.41 -14.27
C THR A 75 -7.73 -5.20 -13.00
N ALA A 76 -8.22 -4.71 -11.88
CA ALA A 76 -8.18 -5.44 -10.61
C ALA A 76 -9.40 -5.09 -9.75
N ASN A 77 -9.84 -6.06 -8.97
CA ASN A 77 -10.80 -5.88 -7.88
C ASN A 77 -10.07 -6.28 -6.59
N LEU A 78 -9.55 -5.28 -5.90
CA LEU A 78 -8.72 -5.45 -4.71
C LEU A 78 -9.40 -4.88 -3.49
N LYS A 79 -9.27 -5.59 -2.38
CA LYS A 79 -9.65 -5.17 -1.05
C LYS A 79 -8.43 -5.15 -0.14
N VAL A 80 -8.52 -4.31 0.87
CA VAL A 80 -7.48 -4.12 1.88
C VAL A 80 -8.13 -4.28 3.25
N ASP A 81 -7.66 -5.27 4.00
CA ASP A 81 -7.82 -5.27 5.46
C ASP A 81 -6.65 -4.49 6.04
N LYS A 82 -6.93 -3.63 7.02
CA LYS A 82 -5.95 -2.79 7.69
C LYS A 82 -5.92 -3.19 9.16
N TYR A 83 -4.72 -3.37 9.69
CA TYR A 83 -4.46 -3.78 11.06
C TYR A 83 -3.57 -2.75 11.73
N PHE A 84 -3.87 -2.47 12.99
CA PHE A 84 -3.17 -1.48 13.78
C PHE A 84 -2.78 -2.05 15.14
N PHE A 85 -1.53 -1.82 15.52
CA PHE A 85 -0.99 -2.07 16.85
C PHE A 85 -0.51 -0.75 17.45
N LYS A 86 -0.94 -0.46 18.67
CA LYS A 86 -0.61 0.82 19.32
C LYS A 86 0.86 0.96 19.71
N ASN A 87 1.61 -0.14 19.82
CA ASN A 87 3.03 -0.16 20.15
C ASN A 87 3.68 -1.55 19.95
N GLN A 88 5.01 -1.59 20.00
CA GLN A 88 5.80 -2.81 19.83
C GLN A 88 5.44 -3.92 20.83
N LYS A 89 5.13 -3.57 22.09
CA LYS A 89 4.72 -4.56 23.10
C LYS A 89 3.47 -5.35 22.69
N LYS A 90 2.58 -4.76 21.89
CA LYS A 90 1.41 -5.45 21.33
C LYS A 90 1.78 -6.36 20.17
N VAL A 91 2.65 -5.90 19.28
CA VAL A 91 3.24 -6.71 18.20
C VAL A 91 3.96 -7.93 18.75
N ASP A 92 4.75 -7.78 19.81
CA ASP A 92 5.53 -8.86 20.42
C ASP A 92 4.65 -9.95 21.03
N LYS A 93 3.47 -9.57 21.55
CA LYS A 93 2.51 -10.49 22.15
C LYS A 93 1.55 -11.16 21.16
N ALA A 94 1.44 -10.63 19.96
CA ALA A 94 0.54 -11.15 18.94
C ALA A 94 1.02 -12.51 18.40
N SER A 95 0.06 -13.34 18.02
CA SER A 95 0.24 -14.73 17.61
C SER A 95 0.97 -14.82 16.27
N VAL A 96 1.71 -15.91 16.07
CA VAL A 96 2.34 -16.27 14.79
C VAL A 96 1.84 -17.67 14.42
N PRO A 97 1.08 -17.86 13.32
CA PRO A 97 0.71 -16.88 12.30
C PRO A 97 -0.24 -15.78 12.82
N PHE A 98 -0.23 -14.62 12.16
CA PHE A 98 -1.02 -13.45 12.57
C PHE A 98 -2.51 -13.75 12.65
N ASN A 99 -3.12 -13.37 13.77
CA ASN A 99 -4.57 -13.41 13.97
C ASN A 99 -5.13 -11.97 13.97
N PRO A 100 -6.13 -11.64 13.12
CA PRO A 100 -6.79 -10.33 13.11
C PRO A 100 -7.39 -9.86 14.44
N THR A 101 -7.57 -10.73 15.43
CA THR A 101 -8.00 -10.34 16.79
C THR A 101 -6.88 -9.76 17.65
N ASP A 102 -5.62 -9.95 17.26
CA ASP A 102 -4.47 -9.47 18.02
C ASP A 102 -4.21 -7.97 17.80
N ALA A 103 -4.72 -7.41 16.70
CA ALA A 103 -4.66 -5.99 16.41
C ALA A 103 -5.52 -5.17 17.38
N ASP A 104 -5.01 -4.01 17.81
CA ASP A 104 -5.74 -3.08 18.68
C ASP A 104 -6.91 -2.38 17.92
N ALA A 105 -6.77 -2.20 16.60
CA ALA A 105 -7.83 -1.74 15.72
C ALA A 105 -7.72 -2.38 14.33
N LYS A 106 -8.86 -2.45 13.63
CA LYS A 106 -8.92 -2.99 12.26
C LYS A 106 -10.03 -2.35 11.44
N ASP A 107 -9.78 -2.29 10.14
CA ASP A 107 -10.74 -1.86 9.12
C ASP A 107 -10.68 -2.87 7.98
N LEU A 108 -11.77 -3.61 7.76
CA LEU A 108 -11.78 -4.82 6.95
C LEU A 108 -12.53 -4.61 5.63
N GLY A 109 -12.05 -5.23 4.57
CA GLY A 109 -12.72 -5.28 3.28
C GLY A 109 -12.82 -3.93 2.56
N VAL A 110 -11.89 -3.01 2.83
CA VAL A 110 -11.87 -1.69 2.20
C VAL A 110 -11.50 -1.84 0.73
N THR A 111 -12.35 -1.34 -0.15
CA THR A 111 -12.09 -1.40 -1.60
C THR A 111 -10.94 -0.47 -1.96
N ALA A 112 -9.94 -0.98 -2.68
CA ALA A 112 -8.87 -0.15 -3.26
C ALA A 112 -9.35 0.41 -4.61
N GLY A 113 -9.49 1.73 -4.68
CA GLY A 113 -9.98 2.42 -5.87
C GLY A 113 -8.85 2.67 -6.87
N ALA A 114 -9.12 2.48 -8.17
CA ALA A 114 -8.16 2.84 -9.21
C ALA A 114 -7.84 4.34 -9.18
N VAL A 115 -6.56 4.69 -9.32
CA VAL A 115 -6.12 6.09 -9.33
C VAL A 115 -6.26 6.64 -10.75
N PHE A 116 -7.04 7.72 -10.89
CA PHE A 116 -7.27 8.36 -12.17
C PHE A 116 -5.94 8.83 -12.80
N GLY A 117 -5.74 8.53 -14.09
CA GLY A 117 -4.52 8.89 -14.82
C GLY A 117 -3.28 8.06 -14.46
N GLN A 118 -3.35 7.11 -13.53
CA GLN A 118 -2.22 6.26 -13.12
C GLN A 118 -2.59 4.77 -13.30
N PRO A 119 -2.45 4.23 -14.52
CA PRO A 119 -2.75 2.83 -14.82
C PRO A 119 -2.03 1.85 -13.88
N GLY A 120 -2.77 0.85 -13.39
CA GLY A 120 -2.24 -0.18 -12.50
C GLY A 120 -2.01 0.28 -11.06
N LYS A 121 -2.39 1.53 -10.73
CA LYS A 121 -2.31 2.05 -9.38
C LYS A 121 -3.68 2.07 -8.71
N PHE A 122 -3.71 1.61 -7.48
CA PHE A 122 -4.90 1.52 -6.65
C PHE A 122 -4.61 2.10 -5.27
N LEU A 123 -5.60 2.76 -4.68
CA LEU A 123 -5.46 3.45 -3.41
C LEU A 123 -6.57 3.04 -2.45
N ALA A 124 -6.20 2.76 -1.20
CA ALA A 124 -7.13 2.70 -0.08
C ALA A 124 -6.68 3.69 1.00
N ARG A 125 -7.58 4.51 1.54
CA ARG A 125 -7.23 5.44 2.64
C ARG A 125 -6.67 4.68 3.84
N GLN A 126 -5.59 5.16 4.44
CA GLN A 126 -5.04 4.59 5.66
C GLN A 126 -5.90 4.94 6.88
N MET A 127 -5.77 4.16 7.96
CA MET A 127 -6.28 4.57 9.28
C MET A 127 -5.37 5.66 9.85
N VAL A 128 -5.91 6.82 10.20
CA VAL A 128 -5.11 7.98 10.64
C VAL A 128 -4.87 7.93 12.16
N ILE A 129 -3.97 7.04 12.63
CA ILE A 129 -3.70 6.80 14.07
C ILE A 129 -2.24 6.38 14.32
N ASP A 130 -1.56 6.97 15.30
CA ASP A 130 -0.18 6.66 15.71
C ASP A 130 0.06 5.19 16.05
N GLY A 131 0.95 4.49 15.33
CA GLY A 131 1.32 3.12 15.68
C GLY A 131 1.93 2.29 14.56
N ILE A 132 1.90 0.97 14.75
CA ILE A 132 2.47 -0.02 13.83
C ILE A 132 1.35 -0.63 13.00
N TYR A 133 1.50 -0.56 11.68
CA TYR A 133 0.49 -0.97 10.73
C TYR A 133 0.83 -2.30 10.04
N GLY A 134 -0.22 -2.96 9.59
CA GLY A 134 -0.11 -3.97 8.57
C GLY A 134 -1.37 -4.07 7.75
N TYR A 135 -1.23 -4.71 6.60
CA TYR A 135 -2.28 -4.77 5.61
C TYR A 135 -2.39 -6.19 5.07
N ARG A 136 -3.60 -6.64 4.81
CA ARG A 136 -3.85 -7.76 3.91
C ARG A 136 -4.45 -7.21 2.63
N VAL A 137 -3.79 -7.44 1.51
CA VAL A 137 -4.33 -7.13 0.19
C VAL A 137 -4.83 -8.42 -0.43
N TYR A 138 -6.11 -8.43 -0.83
CA TYR A 138 -6.71 -9.62 -1.40
C TYR A 138 -7.75 -9.30 -2.48
N GLY A 139 -8.00 -10.25 -3.37
CA GLY A 139 -8.94 -10.10 -4.47
C GLY A 139 -8.43 -10.74 -5.75
N THR A 140 -8.64 -10.06 -6.88
CA THR A 140 -8.28 -10.61 -8.20
C THR A 140 -7.71 -9.52 -9.10
N VAL A 141 -6.67 -9.87 -9.83
CA VAL A 141 -6.10 -9.09 -10.93
C VAL A 141 -6.45 -9.81 -12.23
N THR A 142 -6.93 -9.09 -13.24
CA THR A 142 -7.14 -9.65 -14.58
C THR A 142 -5.95 -9.27 -15.45
N TYR A 143 -5.15 -10.26 -15.84
CA TYR A 143 -3.96 -10.10 -16.67
C TYR A 143 -4.35 -9.71 -18.12
N PHE A 144 -3.36 -9.35 -18.94
CA PHE A 144 -3.57 -8.76 -20.26
C PHE A 144 -4.39 -9.62 -21.23
N ASP A 145 -4.33 -10.95 -21.07
CA ASP A 145 -5.07 -11.93 -21.88
C ASP A 145 -6.46 -12.29 -21.29
N GLY A 146 -6.85 -11.68 -20.17
CA GLY A 146 -8.08 -11.99 -19.45
C GLY A 146 -7.92 -13.03 -18.34
N THR A 147 -6.73 -13.61 -18.15
CA THR A 147 -6.48 -14.57 -17.07
C THR A 147 -6.64 -13.91 -15.70
N ASN A 148 -7.47 -14.51 -14.84
CA ASN A 148 -7.69 -14.03 -13.48
C ASN A 148 -6.63 -14.60 -12.52
N VAL A 149 -5.90 -13.70 -11.87
CA VAL A 149 -4.84 -14.01 -10.90
C VAL A 149 -5.34 -13.68 -9.51
N PRO A 150 -5.49 -14.67 -8.61
CA PRO A 150 -5.86 -14.40 -7.23
C PRO A 150 -4.72 -13.68 -6.51
N VAL A 151 -5.07 -12.68 -5.71
CA VAL A 151 -4.15 -11.97 -4.82
C VAL A 151 -4.62 -12.22 -3.41
N ASP A 152 -3.70 -12.64 -2.53
CA ASP A 152 -3.91 -12.68 -1.08
C ASP A 152 -2.54 -12.67 -0.40
N PHE A 153 -2.18 -11.55 0.21
CA PHE A 153 -0.95 -11.46 0.97
C PHE A 153 -1.08 -10.44 2.10
N THR A 154 -0.26 -10.64 3.12
CA THR A 154 -0.03 -9.70 4.21
C THR A 154 1.31 -9.00 4.04
N GLY A 155 1.29 -7.68 4.22
CA GLY A 155 2.46 -6.82 4.33
C GLY A 155 2.34 -5.96 5.58
N PHE A 156 3.23 -6.20 6.53
CA PHE A 156 3.36 -5.49 7.79
C PHE A 156 4.61 -4.63 7.77
N CYS A 157 4.54 -3.51 8.50
CA CYS A 157 5.71 -2.68 8.73
C CYS A 157 6.89 -3.47 9.27
N SER A 158 8.12 -2.98 9.07
CA SER A 158 9.39 -3.59 9.49
C SER A 158 9.32 -4.24 10.88
N ASP A 159 8.76 -3.51 11.84
CA ASP A 159 8.69 -3.89 13.25
C ASP A 159 7.71 -5.05 13.53
N ALA A 160 6.81 -5.29 12.59
CA ALA A 160 5.84 -6.38 12.57
C ALA A 160 6.03 -7.33 11.36
N SER A 161 7.17 -7.26 10.67
CA SER A 161 7.46 -8.03 9.45
C SER A 161 7.41 -9.55 9.63
N LYS A 162 7.49 -10.04 10.87
CA LYS A 162 7.26 -11.45 11.23
C LYS A 162 5.87 -11.98 10.84
N PHE A 163 4.93 -11.11 10.52
CA PHE A 163 3.57 -11.45 10.06
C PHE A 163 3.41 -11.40 8.52
N ASN A 164 4.48 -11.11 7.78
CA ASN A 164 4.45 -11.05 6.33
C ASN A 164 4.15 -12.42 5.72
N SER A 165 3.41 -12.41 4.62
CA SER A 165 3.12 -13.64 3.89
C SER A 165 4.39 -14.24 3.29
N PRO A 166 4.47 -15.58 3.15
CA PRO A 166 5.55 -16.21 2.41
C PRO A 166 5.71 -15.61 1.01
N GLY A 167 6.95 -15.35 0.59
CA GLY A 167 7.25 -14.74 -0.70
C GLY A 167 7.09 -13.20 -0.76
N PHE A 168 6.63 -12.56 0.32
CA PHE A 168 6.71 -11.12 0.45
C PHE A 168 8.17 -10.67 0.57
N SER A 169 8.56 -9.68 -0.23
CA SER A 169 9.94 -9.20 -0.33
C SER A 169 10.00 -7.68 -0.28
N GLY A 170 11.12 -7.14 0.21
CA GLY A 170 11.31 -5.71 0.39
C GLY A 170 10.93 -5.22 1.79
N GLY A 171 11.23 -3.95 2.05
CA GLY A 171 10.88 -3.28 3.29
C GLY A 171 9.57 -2.51 3.10
N TYR A 172 8.59 -2.82 3.93
CA TYR A 172 7.42 -1.98 4.14
C TYR A 172 7.61 -1.31 5.50
N GLY A 173 7.57 0.01 5.56
CA GLY A 173 8.13 0.80 6.65
C GLY A 173 7.06 1.51 7.42
N CYS A 174 7.09 1.37 8.75
CA CYS A 174 6.46 2.31 9.67
C CYS A 174 7.59 3.23 10.10
N ILE A 175 7.63 4.46 9.62
CA ILE A 175 8.73 5.33 10.01
C ILE A 175 8.46 5.75 11.46
N GLY A 176 9.35 5.38 12.38
CA GLY A 176 9.38 5.91 13.76
C GLY A 176 9.64 7.43 13.84
N ASP A 177 9.78 8.08 12.68
CA ASP A 177 10.04 9.50 12.49
C ASP A 177 8.79 10.32 12.17
N ILE A 178 7.61 9.68 12.09
CA ILE A 178 6.34 10.40 11.98
C ILE A 178 6.09 11.12 13.31
N LYS A 179 6.24 12.44 13.33
CA LYS A 179 5.74 13.27 14.44
C LYS A 179 4.22 13.33 14.37
N ASP A 180 3.56 12.35 14.95
CA ASP A 180 2.09 12.29 15.06
C ASP A 180 1.46 13.48 15.80
N THR A 181 2.25 14.30 16.49
CA THR A 181 1.81 15.58 17.07
C THR A 181 1.24 16.61 16.07
N LYS A 182 1.27 16.34 14.76
CA LYS A 182 0.75 17.25 13.73
C LYS A 182 -0.47 16.73 12.94
N PHE A 183 -0.98 15.52 13.20
CA PHE A 183 -2.36 15.23 12.77
C PHE A 183 -3.30 16.16 13.55
N PRO A 184 -4.37 16.70 12.95
CA PRO A 184 -5.29 17.58 13.66
C PRO A 184 -6.03 16.80 14.76
N GLY A 185 -5.39 16.70 15.92
CA GLY A 185 -6.06 16.43 17.18
C GLY A 185 -7.08 17.54 17.40
N LYS A 186 -8.29 17.17 17.82
CA LYS A 186 -9.35 18.14 18.13
C LYS A 186 -8.77 19.29 18.96
N LYS A 187 -8.96 20.51 18.44
CA LYS A 187 -8.60 21.86 18.94
C LYS A 187 -7.37 22.51 18.30
N HIS A 188 -7.45 22.80 17.00
CA HIS A 188 -7.01 24.12 16.55
C HIS A 188 -8.15 25.10 16.82
N LYS A 189 -8.03 25.93 17.85
CA LYS A 189 -8.77 27.20 17.85
C LYS A 189 -8.19 27.99 16.68
N MET A 190 -8.99 28.21 15.65
CA MET A 190 -8.72 29.29 14.71
C MET A 190 -8.58 30.56 15.57
N LYS A 191 -7.43 31.21 15.48
CA LYS A 191 -7.33 32.59 15.94
C LYS A 191 -7.99 33.41 14.82
N ASP A 192 -9.02 34.15 15.22
CA ASP A 192 -9.63 35.20 14.41
C ASP A 192 -8.60 36.24 13.97
#